data_AF-A0A2H0USF9-F1
#
_entry.id   AF-A0A2H0USF9-F1
#
_cell.length_a   1.000
_cell.length_b   1.000
_cell.length_c   1.000
_cell.angle_alpha   90.00
_cell.angle_beta   90.00
_cell.angle_gamma   90.00
#
_symmetry.space_group_name_H-M   'P 1'
#
loop_
_entity.id
_entity.type
_entity.pdbx_description
1 polymer ?
#
loop_
_entity_poly.entity_id
_entity_poly.type
_entity_poly.pdbx_seq_one_letter_code
_entity_poly.pdbx_strand_id
1 'polypeptide(L)'
;MTETIFIISLVIISALAVATFVITLRTRKETEKIKFHNSETNDALAKLSHQHKQLYTEILTEVKKYKEDNNDIWDREIDDRYEEAKKLIYEANRVSASFLQRKLKIGYAHAAKLLDKLEEDNLIGPGDGAKPREVFISEDDLEEKPPKESPYAEDDDLYLQVRKFAIETGKISAPKLQRQFKIGYARAACLLDLLEERGIIESTNKKGMKKVLVTEDGIRETEE
;
A
#
# COMPACT_ATOMS: atom_id res chain seq x y z
N MET A 1 55.14 -15.58 87.55
CA MET A 1 55.21 -15.93 86.10
C MET A 1 53.85 -15.91 85.42
N THR A 2 52.78 -16.42 86.05
CA THR A 2 51.42 -16.44 85.47
C THR A 2 50.78 -15.05 85.36
N GLU A 3 50.88 -14.21 86.40
CA GLU A 3 50.32 -12.84 86.40
C GLU A 3 50.94 -11.95 85.32
N THR A 4 52.26 -12.03 85.13
CA THR A 4 52.97 -11.26 84.09
C THR A 4 52.55 -11.67 82.68
N ILE A 5 52.30 -12.96 82.44
CA ILE A 5 51.82 -13.47 81.14
C ILE A 5 50.37 -12.99 80.89
N PHE A 6 49.52 -12.96 81.92
CA PHE A 6 48.14 -12.47 81.82
C PHE A 6 48.07 -10.97 81.54
N ILE A 7 48.93 -10.16 82.16
CA ILE A 7 48.98 -8.72 81.88
C ILE A 7 49.45 -8.45 80.45
N ILE A 8 50.49 -9.16 79.98
CA ILE A 8 51.00 -9.01 78.60
C ILE A 8 49.94 -9.43 77.58
N SER A 9 49.23 -10.54 77.79
CA SER A 9 48.18 -10.99 76.86
C SER A 9 47.01 -10.01 76.82
N LEU A 10 46.59 -9.46 77.96
CA LEU A 10 45.54 -8.45 78.03
C LEU A 10 45.92 -7.17 77.27
N VAL A 11 47.17 -6.72 77.41
CA VAL A 11 47.69 -5.56 76.67
C VAL A 11 47.70 -5.84 75.16
N ILE A 12 48.15 -7.02 74.73
CA ILE A 12 48.15 -7.42 73.31
C ILE A 12 46.73 -7.48 72.75
N ILE A 13 45.79 -8.11 73.47
CA ILE A 13 44.39 -8.20 73.07
C ILE A 13 43.78 -6.80 72.93
N SER A 14 44.04 -5.91 73.90
CA SER A 14 43.55 -4.53 73.84
C SER A 14 44.13 -3.75 72.64
N ALA A 15 45.42 -3.91 72.35
CA ALA A 15 46.08 -3.26 71.22
C ALA A 15 45.55 -3.78 69.88
N LEU A 16 45.32 -5.09 69.75
CA LEU A 16 44.69 -5.70 68.58
C LEU A 16 43.24 -5.24 68.41
N ALA A 17 42.48 -5.12 69.51
CA ALA A 17 41.11 -4.61 69.49
C ALA A 17 41.07 -3.15 69.00
N VAL A 18 42.00 -2.30 69.47
CA VAL A 18 42.11 -0.91 69.00
C VAL A 18 42.53 -0.84 67.52
N ALA A 19 43.51 -1.65 67.10
CA ALA A 19 43.97 -1.67 65.70
C ALA A 19 42.86 -2.12 64.75
N THR A 20 42.14 -3.20 65.09
CA THR A 20 40.99 -3.68 64.31
C THR A 20 39.87 -2.66 64.27
N PHE A 21 39.55 -2.00 65.39
CA PHE A 21 38.57 -0.92 65.44
C PHE A 21 38.92 0.27 64.53
N VAL A 22 40.17 0.74 64.56
CA VAL A 22 40.63 1.83 63.69
C VAL A 22 40.58 1.45 62.21
N ILE A 23 40.97 0.22 61.86
CA ILE A 23 40.86 -0.31 60.49
C ILE A 23 39.40 -0.34 60.06
N THR A 24 38.50 -0.89 60.88
CA THR A 24 37.06 -0.95 60.59
C THR A 24 36.43 0.43 60.42
N LEU A 25 36.82 1.43 61.23
CA LEU A 25 36.33 2.79 61.06
C LEU A 25 36.81 3.43 59.75
N ARG A 26 38.06 3.19 59.36
CA ARG A 26 38.62 3.70 58.11
C ARG A 26 37.94 3.07 56.90
N THR A 27 37.81 1.74 56.88
CA THR A 27 37.13 1.02 55.79
C THR A 27 35.65 1.38 55.70
N ARG A 28 34.97 1.62 56.84
CA ARG A 28 33.60 2.13 56.85
C ARG A 28 33.49 3.51 56.18
N LYS A 29 34.35 4.47 56.54
CA LYS A 29 34.33 5.81 55.91
C LYS A 29 34.60 5.75 54.40
N GLU A 30 35.54 4.91 53.96
CA GLU A 30 35.85 4.75 52.54
C GLU A 30 34.69 4.09 51.78
N THR A 31 34.07 3.04 52.34
CA THR A 31 32.91 2.39 51.72
C THR A 31 31.67 3.29 51.67
N GLU A 32 31.43 4.15 52.65
CA GLU A 32 30.35 5.15 52.63
C GLU A 32 30.57 6.18 51.50
N LYS A 33 31.81 6.65 51.30
CA LYS A 33 32.16 7.56 50.18
C LYS A 33 31.95 6.91 48.81
N ILE A 34 32.33 5.64 48.68
CA ILE A 34 32.14 4.86 47.43
C ILE A 34 30.64 4.65 47.16
N LYS A 35 29.86 4.29 48.18
CA LYS A 35 28.40 4.14 48.04
C LYS A 35 27.73 5.44 47.60
N PHE A 36 28.14 6.57 48.16
CA PHE A 36 27.62 7.87 47.78
C PHE A 36 27.91 8.20 46.31
N HIS A 37 29.16 8.08 45.86
CA HIS A 37 29.52 8.33 44.46
C HIS A 37 28.82 7.35 43.51
N ASN A 38 28.75 6.07 43.86
CA ASN A 38 28.06 5.08 43.05
C ASN A 38 26.55 5.40 42.90
N SER A 39 25.92 5.87 43.99
CA SER A 39 24.52 6.33 43.94
C SER A 39 24.36 7.49 42.97
N GLU A 40 25.22 8.50 43.07
CA GLU A 40 25.19 9.67 42.19
C GLU A 40 25.42 9.30 40.71
N THR A 41 26.38 8.40 40.45
CA THR A 41 26.62 7.91 39.08
C THR A 41 25.43 7.12 38.53
N ASN A 42 24.76 6.31 39.35
CA ASN A 42 23.59 5.54 38.93
C ASN A 42 22.40 6.46 38.62
N ASP A 43 22.19 7.50 39.43
CA ASP A 43 21.15 8.50 39.19
C ASP A 43 21.41 9.29 37.90
N ALA A 44 22.67 9.66 37.64
CA ALA A 44 23.07 10.30 36.40
C ALA A 44 22.86 9.37 35.19
N LEU A 45 23.24 8.09 35.31
CA LEU A 45 23.02 7.08 34.27
C LEU A 45 21.53 6.86 33.98
N ALA A 46 20.68 6.83 35.02
CA ALA A 46 19.24 6.70 34.86
C ALA A 46 18.64 7.88 34.09
N LYS A 47 19.07 9.11 34.41
CA LYS A 47 18.65 10.32 33.68
C LYS A 47 19.10 10.29 32.21
N LEU A 48 20.36 9.96 31.97
CA LEU A 48 20.92 9.88 30.62
C LEU A 48 20.22 8.80 29.79
N SER A 49 19.98 7.62 30.39
CA SER A 49 19.23 6.53 29.75
C SER A 49 17.81 6.96 29.37
N HIS A 50 17.12 7.67 30.27
CA HIS A 50 15.79 8.21 30.00
C HIS A 50 15.81 9.22 28.84
N GLN A 51 16.76 10.16 28.83
CA GLN A 51 16.91 11.13 27.75
C GLN A 51 17.21 10.46 26.41
N HIS A 52 18.12 9.48 26.37
CA HIS A 52 18.41 8.70 25.17
C HIS A 52 17.18 7.96 24.66
N LYS A 53 16.38 7.38 25.58
CA LYS A 53 15.13 6.71 25.20
C LYS A 53 14.14 7.67 24.56
N GLN A 54 13.98 8.88 25.12
CA GLN A 54 13.13 9.92 24.57
C GLN A 54 13.59 10.35 23.17
N LEU A 55 14.88 10.66 23.01
CA LEU A 55 15.46 11.02 21.71
C LEU A 55 15.29 9.90 20.68
N TYR A 56 15.53 8.65 21.07
CA TYR A 56 15.34 7.50 20.19
C TYR A 56 13.87 7.38 19.73
N THR A 57 12.92 7.54 20.64
CA THR A 57 11.50 7.50 20.27
C THR A 57 11.10 8.64 19.34
N GLU A 58 11.63 9.84 19.56
CA GLU A 58 11.36 11.02 18.73
C GLU A 58 11.92 10.85 17.31
N ILE A 59 13.17 10.38 17.20
CA ILE A 59 13.78 10.07 15.90
C ILE A 59 12.97 9.01 15.16
N LEU A 60 12.52 7.96 15.85
CA LEU A 60 11.69 6.92 15.22
C LEU A 60 10.36 7.47 14.71
N THR A 61 9.71 8.37 15.45
CA THR A 61 8.47 9.00 15.01
C THR A 61 8.70 9.89 13.79
N GLU A 62 9.77 10.67 13.76
CA GLU A 62 10.07 11.56 12.64
C GLU A 62 10.42 10.78 11.37
N VAL A 63 11.22 9.70 11.51
CA VAL A 63 11.54 8.81 10.38
C VAL A 63 10.29 8.14 9.81
N LYS A 64 9.33 7.74 10.66
CA LYS A 64 8.05 7.18 10.19
C LYS A 64 7.25 8.20 9.42
N LYS A 65 7.08 9.40 9.99
CA LYS A 65 6.36 10.49 9.35
C LYS A 65 6.97 10.87 8.00
N TYR A 66 8.29 10.98 7.92
CA TYR A 66 8.98 11.23 6.65
C TYR A 66 8.67 10.15 5.61
N LYS A 67 8.64 8.86 5.99
CA LYS A 67 8.29 7.78 5.06
C LYS A 67 6.84 7.86 4.59
N GLU A 68 5.91 8.17 5.50
CA GLU A 68 4.49 8.32 5.19
C GLU A 68 4.25 9.51 4.24
N ASP A 69 4.79 10.69 4.57
CA ASP A 69 4.66 11.90 3.75
C ASP A 69 5.25 11.71 2.33
N ASN A 70 6.32 10.91 2.20
CA ASN A 70 6.92 10.63 0.90
C ASN A 70 6.18 9.52 0.14
N ASN A 71 5.47 8.59 0.79
CA ASN A 71 4.72 7.54 0.09
C ASN A 71 3.70 8.11 -0.89
N ASP A 72 2.98 9.17 -0.50
CA ASP A 72 2.00 9.84 -1.39
C ASP A 72 2.64 10.49 -2.61
N ILE A 73 3.92 10.86 -2.52
CA ILE A 73 4.69 11.38 -3.65
C ILE A 73 5.11 10.23 -4.56
N TRP A 74 5.58 9.12 -3.98
CA TRP A 74 5.98 7.93 -4.73
C TRP A 74 4.79 7.27 -5.45
N ASP A 75 3.64 7.17 -4.81
CA ASP A 75 2.46 6.54 -5.40
C ASP A 75 1.92 7.37 -6.58
N ARG A 76 1.94 8.71 -6.48
CA ARG A 76 1.66 9.59 -7.62
C ARG A 76 2.68 9.44 -8.76
N GLU A 77 3.98 9.36 -8.45
CA GLU A 77 4.99 9.14 -9.49
C GLU A 77 4.81 7.77 -10.17
N ILE A 78 4.37 6.74 -9.43
CA ILE A 78 4.04 5.43 -9.99
C ILE A 78 2.83 5.53 -10.93
N ASP A 79 1.78 6.24 -10.53
CA ASP A 79 0.59 6.47 -11.35
C ASP A 79 0.93 7.21 -12.65
N ASP A 80 1.74 8.27 -12.57
CA ASP A 80 2.20 9.04 -13.72
C ASP A 80 3.01 8.17 -14.71
N ARG A 81 3.74 7.18 -14.20
CA ARG A 81 4.57 6.26 -15.00
C ARG A 81 3.83 5.01 -15.46
N TYR A 82 2.59 4.80 -14.99
CA TYR A 82 1.82 3.59 -15.26
C TYR A 82 1.49 3.44 -16.74
N GLU A 83 1.00 4.50 -17.36
CA GLU A 83 0.66 4.50 -18.79
C GLU A 83 1.89 4.36 -19.69
N GLU A 84 3.01 4.95 -19.28
CA GLU A 84 4.30 4.77 -19.97
C GLU A 84 4.77 3.30 -19.89
N ALA A 85 4.56 2.66 -18.73
CA ALA A 85 4.91 1.26 -18.54
C ALA A 85 4.09 0.32 -19.42
N LYS A 86 2.76 0.53 -19.51
CA LYS A 86 1.88 -0.25 -20.40
C LYS A 86 2.36 -0.26 -21.84
N LYS A 87 2.74 0.91 -22.36
CA LYS A 87 3.27 1.05 -23.74
C LYS A 87 4.57 0.26 -23.90
N LEU A 88 5.50 0.40 -22.96
CA LEU A 88 6.80 -0.28 -23.02
C LEU A 88 6.69 -1.81 -22.95
N ILE A 89 5.79 -2.34 -22.12
CA ILE A 89 5.63 -3.78 -21.94
C ILE A 89 4.86 -4.41 -23.10
N TYR A 90 3.91 -3.67 -23.69
CA TYR A 90 3.25 -4.05 -24.93
C TYR A 90 4.27 -4.21 -26.06
N GLU A 91 5.14 -3.21 -26.27
CA GLU A 91 6.18 -3.27 -27.30
C GLU A 91 7.18 -4.42 -27.07
N ALA A 92 7.55 -4.67 -25.80
CA ALA A 92 8.56 -5.66 -25.45
C ALA A 92 8.04 -7.10 -25.39
N ASN A 93 6.73 -7.31 -25.22
CA ASN A 93 6.06 -8.61 -24.96
C ASN A 93 6.62 -9.42 -23.79
N ARG A 94 7.39 -8.78 -22.90
CA ARG A 94 7.97 -9.35 -21.68
C ARG A 94 8.31 -8.24 -20.72
N VAL A 95 8.15 -8.47 -19.42
CA VAL A 95 8.48 -7.47 -18.42
C VAL A 95 9.20 -8.07 -17.21
N SER A 96 10.12 -7.31 -16.62
CA SER A 96 10.72 -7.61 -15.33
C SER A 96 11.03 -6.31 -14.57
N ALA A 97 11.27 -6.41 -13.26
CA ALA A 97 11.55 -5.23 -12.44
C ALA A 97 12.78 -4.47 -12.96
N SER A 98 13.86 -5.19 -13.30
CA SER A 98 15.07 -4.60 -13.88
C SER A 98 14.85 -4.00 -15.29
N PHE A 99 13.85 -4.48 -16.04
CA PHE A 99 13.49 -3.90 -17.34
C PHE A 99 12.85 -2.52 -17.15
N LEU A 100 11.81 -2.44 -16.32
CA LEU A 100 11.11 -1.18 -16.02
C LEU A 100 12.03 -0.17 -15.33
N GLN A 101 12.87 -0.63 -14.40
CA GLN A 101 13.87 0.20 -13.72
C GLN A 101 14.75 0.96 -14.71
N ARG A 102 15.26 0.29 -15.76
CA ARG A 102 16.15 0.91 -16.75
C ARG A 102 15.41 1.77 -17.77
N LYS A 103 14.20 1.36 -18.17
CA LYS A 103 13.42 2.06 -19.19
C LYS A 103 12.80 3.35 -18.64
N LEU A 104 12.21 3.28 -17.46
CA LEU A 104 11.55 4.40 -16.80
C LEU A 104 12.49 5.21 -15.88
N LYS A 105 13.74 4.74 -15.69
CA LYS A 105 14.75 5.34 -14.80
C LYS A 105 14.29 5.50 -13.34
N ILE A 106 13.47 4.57 -12.88
CA ILE A 106 12.92 4.53 -11.52
C ILE A 106 13.73 3.60 -10.61
N GLY A 107 13.51 3.69 -9.29
CA GLY A 107 14.08 2.76 -8.31
C GLY A 107 13.50 1.34 -8.43
N TYR A 108 14.23 0.34 -7.93
CA TYR A 108 13.77 -1.06 -7.96
C TYR A 108 12.43 -1.27 -7.23
N ALA A 109 12.25 -0.61 -6.08
CA ALA A 109 11.02 -0.69 -5.30
C ALA A 109 9.79 -0.18 -6.08
N HIS A 110 9.92 0.92 -6.84
CA HIS A 110 8.83 1.43 -7.67
C HIS A 110 8.58 0.52 -8.88
N ALA A 111 9.63 0.00 -9.50
CA ALA A 111 9.47 -0.97 -10.58
C ALA A 111 8.74 -2.24 -10.13
N ALA A 112 8.98 -2.69 -8.89
CA ALA A 112 8.26 -3.82 -8.29
C ALA A 112 6.78 -3.47 -8.05
N LYS A 113 6.47 -2.34 -7.40
CA LYS A 113 5.10 -1.86 -7.21
C LYS A 113 4.32 -1.73 -8.53
N LEU A 114 4.99 -1.23 -9.57
CA LEU A 114 4.40 -1.09 -10.90
C LEU A 114 4.03 -2.45 -11.50
N LEU A 115 4.87 -3.49 -11.31
CA LEU A 115 4.54 -4.85 -11.71
C LEU A 115 3.36 -5.41 -10.93
N ASP A 116 3.30 -5.17 -9.62
CA ASP A 116 2.21 -5.64 -8.79
C ASP A 116 0.88 -5.01 -9.26
N LYS A 117 0.88 -3.72 -9.61
CA LYS A 117 -0.29 -3.02 -10.16
C LYS A 117 -0.70 -3.55 -11.54
N LEU A 118 0.26 -3.81 -12.42
CA LEU A 118 0.00 -4.41 -13.73
C LEU A 118 -0.55 -5.85 -13.61
N GLU A 119 -0.13 -6.59 -12.58
CA GLU A 119 -0.64 -7.93 -12.27
C GLU A 119 -2.07 -7.86 -11.70
N GLU A 120 -2.35 -6.91 -10.81
CA GLU A 120 -3.68 -6.63 -10.26
C GLU A 120 -4.69 -6.30 -11.38
N ASP A 121 -4.26 -5.51 -12.36
CA ASP A 121 -5.04 -5.18 -13.55
C ASP A 121 -5.12 -6.33 -14.58
N ASN A 122 -4.53 -7.50 -14.29
CA ASN A 122 -4.47 -8.69 -15.15
C ASN A 122 -3.79 -8.44 -16.52
N LEU A 123 -2.94 -7.42 -16.62
CA LEU A 123 -2.20 -7.07 -17.83
C LEU A 123 -0.94 -7.92 -18.02
N ILE A 124 -0.45 -8.52 -16.94
CA ILE A 124 0.73 -9.41 -16.93
C ILE A 124 0.46 -10.68 -16.15
N GLY A 125 1.23 -11.73 -16.46
CA GLY A 125 1.16 -13.01 -15.75
C GLY A 125 1.80 -13.00 -14.36
N PRO A 126 1.53 -14.06 -13.57
CA PRO A 126 2.07 -14.20 -12.22
C PRO A 126 3.59 -14.29 -12.23
N GLY A 127 4.23 -13.79 -11.17
CA GLY A 127 5.68 -13.82 -11.03
C GLY A 127 6.23 -15.23 -10.77
N ASP A 128 7.00 -15.78 -11.71
CA ASP A 128 7.81 -17.00 -11.49
C ASP A 128 9.27 -16.62 -11.15
N GLY A 129 9.47 -16.12 -9.94
CA GLY A 129 10.79 -15.78 -9.40
C GLY A 129 11.52 -14.70 -10.21
N ALA A 130 12.74 -15.00 -10.67
CA ALA A 130 13.59 -14.04 -11.40
C ALA A 130 13.28 -13.96 -12.91
N LYS A 131 12.33 -14.75 -13.41
CA LYS A 131 12.02 -14.78 -14.84
C LYS A 131 11.16 -13.58 -15.25
N PRO A 132 11.30 -13.11 -16.51
CA PRO A 132 10.36 -12.14 -17.07
C PRO A 132 8.93 -12.69 -17.06
N ARG A 133 7.97 -11.85 -16.71
CA ARG A 133 6.54 -12.16 -16.73
C ARG A 133 6.01 -12.08 -18.16
N GLU A 134 5.04 -12.94 -18.46
CA GLU A 134 4.27 -12.89 -19.71
C GLU A 134 3.37 -11.66 -19.71
N VAL A 135 3.14 -11.07 -20.88
CA VAL A 135 2.36 -9.84 -21.06
C VAL A 135 1.09 -10.19 -21.84
N PHE A 136 -0.07 -9.75 -21.34
CA PHE A 136 -1.40 -10.02 -21.91
C PHE A 136 -2.09 -8.77 -22.47
N ILE A 137 -1.34 -7.68 -22.67
CA ILE A 137 -1.87 -6.39 -23.12
C ILE A 137 -2.31 -6.45 -24.58
N SER A 138 -3.51 -5.98 -24.83
CA SER A 138 -4.09 -5.78 -26.17
C SER A 138 -4.07 -4.31 -26.58
N GLU A 139 -4.25 -4.03 -27.87
CA GLU A 139 -4.33 -2.66 -28.41
C GLU A 139 -5.47 -1.85 -27.76
N ASP A 140 -6.54 -2.53 -27.34
CA ASP A 140 -7.66 -1.94 -26.61
C ASP A 140 -7.28 -1.46 -25.19
N ASP A 141 -6.24 -2.01 -24.57
CA ASP A 141 -5.80 -1.68 -23.21
C ASP A 141 -4.83 -0.46 -23.16
N LEU A 142 -4.32 -0.03 -24.32
CA LEU A 142 -3.43 1.13 -24.47
C LEU A 142 -4.17 2.44 -24.71
N GLU A 143 -5.44 2.37 -25.10
CA GLU A 143 -6.30 3.52 -25.25
C GLU A 143 -7.16 3.66 -23.99
N GLU A 144 -6.91 4.71 -23.19
CA GLU A 144 -7.96 5.23 -22.32
C GLU A 144 -9.05 5.76 -23.25
N LYS A 145 -10.00 4.90 -23.62
CA LYS A 145 -11.10 5.31 -24.48
C LYS A 145 -11.77 6.49 -23.76
N PRO A 146 -11.81 7.70 -24.34
CA PRO A 146 -12.76 8.69 -23.87
C PRO A 146 -14.14 8.02 -23.86
N PRO A 147 -15.06 8.41 -22.94
CA PRO A 147 -16.44 7.92 -23.02
C PRO A 147 -16.84 8.09 -24.48
N LYS A 148 -17.24 6.99 -25.14
CA LYS A 148 -17.50 7.02 -26.58
C LYS A 148 -18.51 8.12 -26.82
N GLU A 149 -18.08 9.29 -27.26
CA GLU A 149 -18.98 10.27 -27.86
C GLU A 149 -19.46 9.59 -29.13
N SER A 150 -20.57 8.89 -29.00
CA SER A 150 -21.22 8.18 -30.08
C SER A 150 -21.46 9.20 -31.19
N PRO A 151 -20.96 8.96 -32.43
CA PRO A 151 -21.34 9.78 -33.59
C PRO A 151 -22.86 9.78 -33.83
N TYR A 152 -23.56 8.87 -33.16
CA TYR A 152 -25.01 8.82 -33.00
C TYR A 152 -25.34 9.29 -31.58
N ALA A 153 -25.26 10.60 -31.34
CA ALA A 153 -25.94 11.23 -30.20
C ALA A 153 -27.46 11.01 -30.34
N GLU A 154 -28.24 11.40 -29.33
CA GLU A 154 -29.70 11.22 -29.09
C GLU A 154 -30.65 11.11 -30.31
N ASP A 155 -30.23 11.55 -31.50
CA ASP A 155 -30.94 11.56 -32.78
C ASP A 155 -30.79 10.28 -33.64
N ASP A 156 -30.34 9.13 -33.11
CA ASP A 156 -30.43 7.89 -33.91
C ASP A 156 -31.91 7.54 -34.14
N ASP A 157 -32.37 7.66 -35.39
CA ASP A 157 -33.74 7.36 -35.84
C ASP A 157 -34.27 5.98 -35.37
N LEU A 158 -33.37 5.03 -35.06
CA LEU A 158 -33.70 3.69 -34.59
C LEU A 158 -33.73 3.54 -33.07
N TYR A 159 -33.29 4.54 -32.29
CA TYR A 159 -33.17 4.43 -30.84
C TYR A 159 -34.51 4.05 -30.17
N LEU A 160 -35.59 4.76 -30.50
CA LEU A 160 -36.93 4.47 -29.96
C LEU A 160 -37.40 3.05 -30.28
N GLN A 161 -37.10 2.56 -31.48
CA GLN A 161 -37.48 1.23 -31.93
C GLN A 161 -36.68 0.15 -31.20
N VAL A 162 -35.39 0.38 -31.02
CA VAL A 162 -34.48 -0.52 -30.31
C VAL A 162 -34.79 -0.56 -28.81
N ARG A 163 -35.11 0.58 -28.20
CA ARG A 163 -35.60 0.69 -26.82
C ARG A 163 -36.86 -0.17 -26.61
N LYS A 164 -37.86 0.01 -27.47
CA LYS A 164 -39.11 -0.75 -27.38
C LYS A 164 -38.86 -2.26 -27.53
N PHE A 165 -38.03 -2.64 -28.50
CA PHE A 165 -37.64 -4.04 -28.72
C PHE A 165 -36.84 -4.64 -27.55
N ALA A 166 -36.00 -3.84 -26.89
CA ALA A 166 -35.30 -4.26 -25.68
C ALA A 166 -36.32 -4.65 -24.61
N ILE A 167 -37.25 -3.74 -24.29
CA ILE A 167 -38.29 -3.94 -23.28
C ILE A 167 -39.15 -5.17 -23.61
N GLU A 168 -39.59 -5.31 -24.87
CA GLU A 168 -40.42 -6.43 -25.31
C GLU A 168 -39.70 -7.79 -25.21
N THR A 169 -38.41 -7.85 -25.54
CA THR A 169 -37.69 -9.12 -25.59
C THR A 169 -36.96 -9.48 -24.29
N GLY A 170 -36.79 -8.52 -23.37
CA GLY A 170 -36.12 -8.65 -22.07
C GLY A 170 -34.62 -8.97 -22.12
N LYS A 171 -34.09 -9.37 -23.28
CA LYS A 171 -32.68 -9.71 -23.51
C LYS A 171 -32.21 -9.22 -24.86
N ILE A 172 -31.13 -8.45 -24.85
CA ILE A 172 -30.62 -7.77 -26.05
C ILE A 172 -29.11 -7.99 -26.21
N SER A 173 -28.61 -7.99 -27.45
CA SER A 173 -27.18 -8.10 -27.75
C SER A 173 -26.86 -7.48 -29.11
N ALA A 174 -25.60 -7.11 -29.34
CA ALA A 174 -25.22 -6.45 -30.60
C ALA A 174 -25.54 -7.33 -31.82
N PRO A 175 -25.22 -8.64 -31.83
CA PRO A 175 -25.63 -9.52 -32.93
C PRO A 175 -27.14 -9.71 -33.09
N LYS A 176 -27.93 -9.54 -32.02
CA LYS A 176 -29.40 -9.62 -32.11
C LYS A 176 -29.96 -8.37 -32.78
N LEU A 177 -29.42 -7.19 -32.43
CA LEU A 177 -29.79 -5.93 -33.08
C LEU A 177 -29.36 -5.85 -34.54
N GLN A 178 -28.16 -6.32 -34.87
CA GLN A 178 -27.71 -6.41 -36.27
C GLN A 178 -28.67 -7.22 -37.14
N ARG A 179 -29.18 -8.35 -36.61
CA ARG A 179 -30.12 -9.22 -37.32
C ARG A 179 -31.52 -8.60 -37.43
N GLN A 180 -32.01 -8.01 -36.35
CA GLN A 180 -33.38 -7.46 -36.29
C GLN A 180 -33.52 -6.16 -37.09
N PHE A 181 -32.57 -5.24 -36.93
CA PHE A 181 -32.63 -3.90 -37.50
C PHE A 181 -31.76 -3.73 -38.75
N LYS A 182 -31.08 -4.80 -39.19
CA LYS A 182 -30.19 -4.81 -40.37
C LYS A 182 -29.12 -3.70 -40.31
N ILE A 183 -28.60 -3.44 -39.12
CA ILE A 183 -27.57 -2.43 -38.86
C ILE A 183 -26.18 -3.05 -38.72
N GLY A 184 -25.14 -2.24 -38.95
CA GLY A 184 -23.75 -2.64 -38.71
C GLY A 184 -23.43 -2.85 -37.24
N TYR A 185 -22.36 -3.60 -36.95
CA TYR A 185 -21.94 -3.93 -35.57
C TYR A 185 -21.67 -2.67 -34.74
N ALA A 186 -20.97 -1.69 -35.32
CA ALA A 186 -20.62 -0.44 -34.64
C ALA A 186 -21.87 0.31 -34.18
N ARG A 187 -22.86 0.50 -35.06
CA ARG A 187 -24.14 1.14 -34.73
C ARG A 187 -24.94 0.34 -33.71
N ALA A 188 -24.96 -0.99 -33.82
CA ALA A 188 -25.61 -1.87 -32.83
C ALA A 188 -24.97 -1.79 -31.44
N ALA A 189 -23.65 -1.67 -31.37
CA ALA A 189 -22.93 -1.48 -30.10
C ALA A 189 -23.22 -0.11 -29.49
N CYS A 190 -23.21 0.96 -30.30
CA CYS A 190 -23.54 2.31 -29.83
C CYS A 190 -24.97 2.38 -29.27
N LEU A 191 -25.95 1.77 -29.95
CA LEU A 191 -27.33 1.72 -29.47
C LEU A 191 -27.47 0.94 -28.16
N LEU A 192 -26.64 -0.08 -27.91
CA LEU A 192 -26.60 -0.76 -26.61
C LEU A 192 -25.97 0.11 -25.52
N ASP A 193 -24.90 0.82 -25.85
CA ASP A 193 -24.23 1.72 -24.91
C ASP A 193 -25.20 2.84 -24.48
N LEU A 194 -25.99 3.41 -25.41
CA LEU A 194 -27.05 4.39 -25.12
C LEU A 194 -28.18 3.83 -24.24
N LEU A 195 -28.58 2.58 -24.45
CA LEU A 195 -29.59 1.92 -23.60
C LEU A 195 -29.06 1.67 -22.18
N GLU A 196 -27.76 1.41 -22.04
CA GLU A 196 -27.11 1.18 -20.74
C GLU A 196 -26.96 2.49 -19.97
N GLU A 197 -26.51 3.55 -20.65
CA GLU A 197 -26.40 4.91 -20.10
C GLU A 197 -27.74 5.43 -19.57
N ARG A 198 -28.84 5.15 -20.28
CA ARG A 198 -30.20 5.52 -19.88
C ARG A 198 -30.82 4.56 -18.84
N GLY A 199 -30.05 3.60 -18.34
CA GLY A 199 -30.49 2.65 -17.31
C GLY A 199 -31.53 1.63 -17.78
N ILE A 200 -31.73 1.47 -19.09
CA ILE A 200 -32.72 0.53 -19.66
C ILE A 200 -32.17 -0.91 -19.60
N ILE A 201 -30.85 -1.08 -19.73
CA ILE A 201 -30.17 -2.38 -19.66
C ILE A 201 -29.07 -2.39 -18.60
N GLU A 202 -28.74 -3.57 -18.10
CA GLU A 202 -27.73 -3.76 -17.06
C GLU A 202 -26.31 -3.44 -17.56
N SER A 203 -25.55 -2.72 -16.74
CA SER A 203 -24.13 -2.50 -16.97
C SER A 203 -23.37 -3.79 -16.66
N THR A 204 -23.01 -4.52 -17.72
CA THR A 204 -22.21 -5.74 -17.57
C THR A 204 -20.92 -5.57 -18.36
N ASN A 205 -19.79 -5.74 -17.67
CA ASN A 205 -18.44 -5.71 -18.25
C ASN A 205 -18.13 -6.88 -19.21
N LYS A 206 -19.16 -7.61 -19.70
CA LYS A 206 -19.00 -8.81 -20.52
C LYS A 206 -19.75 -8.67 -21.85
N LYS A 207 -19.08 -9.08 -22.93
CA LYS A 207 -19.56 -9.12 -24.32
C LYS A 207 -20.62 -10.22 -24.53
N GLY A 208 -21.76 -10.12 -23.83
CA GLY A 208 -22.84 -11.12 -23.79
C GLY A 208 -24.25 -10.53 -23.99
N MET A 209 -25.30 -11.35 -23.79
CA MET A 209 -26.69 -10.85 -23.78
C MET A 209 -26.92 -10.02 -22.52
N LYS A 210 -27.26 -8.74 -22.71
CA LYS A 210 -27.60 -7.82 -21.63
C LYS A 210 -29.06 -8.03 -21.22
N LYS A 211 -29.33 -8.05 -19.91
CA LYS A 211 -30.69 -8.09 -19.35
C LYS A 211 -31.27 -6.69 -19.27
N VAL A 212 -32.56 -6.57 -19.49
CA VAL A 212 -33.29 -5.30 -19.43
C VAL A 212 -33.76 -5.07 -17.99
N LEU A 213 -33.52 -3.86 -17.47
CA LEU A 213 -33.80 -3.48 -16.09
C LEU A 213 -35.15 -2.75 -15.94
N VAL A 214 -35.61 -2.06 -16.99
CA VAL A 214 -36.86 -1.28 -16.96
C VAL A 214 -37.99 -2.07 -17.63
N THR A 215 -39.09 -2.23 -16.91
CA THR A 215 -40.35 -2.83 -17.40
C THR A 215 -41.35 -1.70 -17.69
N GLU A 216 -42.29 -1.91 -18.62
CA GLU A 216 -43.16 -0.88 -19.25
C GLU A 216 -43.82 0.15 -18.30
N ASP A 217 -43.97 -0.16 -17.01
CA ASP A 217 -44.61 0.69 -16.00
C ASP A 217 -43.82 1.94 -15.58
N GLY A 218 -42.51 2.03 -15.88
CA GLY A 218 -41.66 3.16 -15.48
C GLY A 218 -41.58 4.33 -16.49
N ILE A 219 -42.33 4.28 -17.59
CA ILE A 219 -42.10 5.17 -18.76
C ILE A 219 -42.89 6.48 -18.69
N ARG A 220 -43.82 6.66 -17.74
CA ARG A 220 -44.67 7.85 -17.67
C ARG A 220 -44.07 9.06 -16.94
N GLU A 221 -42.91 8.94 -16.28
CA GLU A 221 -42.41 10.02 -15.40
C GLU A 221 -41.25 10.85 -15.97
N THR A 222 -40.77 10.59 -17.19
CA THR A 222 -39.64 11.36 -17.77
C THR A 222 -40.00 12.21 -18.99
N GLU A 223 -41.30 12.40 -19.29
CA GLU A 223 -41.76 13.26 -20.39
C GLU A 223 -42.78 14.34 -19.93
N GLU A 224 -42.78 14.73 -18.64
CA GLU A 224 -43.40 15.99 -18.16
C GLU A 224 -42.35 17.01 -17.72
#